data_AF-A0A7J8PHS2-F1
#
_entry.id   AF-A0A7J8PHS2-F1
#
_cell.length_a   1.000
_cell.length_b   1.000
_cell.length_c   1.000
_cell.angle_alpha   90.00
_cell.angle_beta   90.00
_cell.angle_gamma   90.00
#
_symmetry.space_group_name_H-M   'P 1'
#
loop_
_entity.id
_entity.type
_entity.pdbx_description
1 polymer ?
#
loop_
_entity_poly.entity_id
_entity_poly.type
_entity_poly.pdbx_seq_one_letter_code
_entity_poly.pdbx_strand_id
1 'polypeptide(L)'
;CNNIIQEACNKAVKSDSQPKVTFNFCVGSLQKHPKGETARSYDDLAPITLHIMKSAAKHRINGYLKAKDYFSAKTGASGLVTSSVTCEDVFNEGKKTVSPIAKENNDFCRLAIMLLTFIPDAKSE
;
A
#
# COMPACT_ATOMS: atom_id res chain seq x y z
N CYS A 1 -9.48 15.61 -18.74
CA CYS A 1 -9.96 14.49 -17.90
C CYS A 1 -8.89 14.14 -16.89
N ASN A 2 -9.08 14.47 -15.62
CA ASN A 2 -8.22 13.92 -14.57
C ASN A 2 -8.64 12.47 -14.33
N ASN A 3 -7.75 11.53 -14.62
CA ASN A 3 -7.94 10.15 -14.24
C ASN A 3 -7.73 10.03 -12.73
N ILE A 4 -8.68 9.45 -12.01
CA ILE A 4 -8.61 9.26 -10.54
C ILE A 4 -7.31 8.55 -10.11
N ILE A 5 -6.79 7.65 -10.96
CA ILE A 5 -5.51 6.97 -10.75
C ILE A 5 -4.35 7.97 -10.74
N GLN A 6 -4.34 8.94 -11.66
CA GLN A 6 -3.29 9.95 -11.73
C GLN A 6 -3.32 10.85 -10.48
N GLU A 7 -4.51 11.27 -10.06
CA GLU A 7 -4.68 12.08 -8.84
C GLU A 7 -4.19 11.31 -7.60
N ALA A 8 -4.69 10.09 -7.42
CA ALA A 8 -4.36 9.26 -6.27
C ALA A 8 -2.86 8.91 -6.23
N CYS A 9 -2.25 8.55 -7.37
CA CYS A 9 -0.82 8.29 -7.43
C CYS A 9 0.02 9.55 -7.20
N ASN A 10 -0.41 10.72 -7.68
CA ASN A 10 0.25 11.99 -7.35
C ASN A 10 0.21 12.29 -5.86
N LYS A 11 -0.89 11.98 -5.17
CA LYS A 11 -1.00 12.09 -3.72
C LYS A 11 -0.05 11.11 -3.01
N ALA A 12 0.00 9.85 -3.45
CA ALA A 12 0.86 8.83 -2.88
C ALA A 12 2.36 9.19 -3.00
N VAL A 13 2.78 9.75 -4.14
CA VAL A 13 4.16 10.19 -4.39
C VAL A 13 4.57 11.34 -3.46
N LYS A 14 3.62 12.21 -3.07
CA LYS A 14 3.86 13.32 -2.15
C LYS A 14 3.88 12.89 -0.68
N SER A 15 3.63 11.63 -0.36
CA SER A 15 3.70 11.14 1.02
C SER A 15 5.12 11.25 1.58
N ASP A 16 5.23 11.69 2.83
CA ASP A 16 6.49 11.72 3.55
C ASP A 16 6.96 10.33 4.01
N SER A 17 6.05 9.35 4.04
CA SER A 17 6.33 7.97 4.44
C SER A 17 7.44 7.32 3.61
N GLN A 18 8.24 6.50 4.29
CA GLN A 18 9.26 5.65 3.66
C GLN A 18 8.83 4.18 3.65
N PRO A 19 9.22 3.40 2.63
CA PRO A 19 9.95 3.80 1.42
C PRO A 19 9.07 4.62 0.45
N LYS A 20 9.67 5.59 -0.25
CA LYS A 20 8.95 6.44 -1.22
C LYS A 20 8.22 5.61 -2.28
N VAL A 21 6.96 5.98 -2.52
CA VAL A 21 6.15 5.50 -3.64
C VAL A 21 6.52 6.31 -4.87
N THR A 22 6.89 5.64 -5.96
CA THR A 22 7.09 6.30 -7.26
C THR A 22 5.79 6.26 -8.05
N PHE A 23 5.59 7.24 -8.94
CA PHE A 23 4.39 7.31 -9.77
C PHE A 23 4.22 6.04 -10.61
N ASN A 24 5.31 5.58 -11.24
CA ASN A 24 5.33 4.36 -12.05
C ASN A 24 5.02 3.11 -11.22
N PHE A 25 5.51 3.02 -9.98
CA PHE A 25 5.17 1.93 -9.08
C PHE A 25 3.67 1.92 -8.77
N CYS A 26 3.10 3.08 -8.45
CA CYS A 26 1.68 3.21 -8.11
C CYS A 26 0.78 2.81 -9.29
N VAL A 27 0.99 3.41 -10.46
CA VAL A 27 0.21 3.12 -11.67
C VAL A 27 0.39 1.66 -12.09
N GLY A 28 1.64 1.18 -12.17
CA GLY A 28 1.95 -0.18 -12.57
C GLY A 28 1.42 -1.23 -11.60
N SER A 29 1.31 -0.90 -10.30
CA SER A 29 0.69 -1.80 -9.32
C SER A 29 -0.82 -1.89 -9.52
N LEU A 30 -1.50 -0.76 -9.69
CA LEU A 30 -2.96 -0.73 -9.90
C LEU A 30 -3.34 -1.44 -11.21
N GLN A 31 -2.60 -1.20 -12.29
CA GLN A 31 -2.86 -1.80 -13.61
C GLN A 31 -2.65 -3.32 -13.64
N LYS A 32 -1.96 -3.93 -12.68
CA LYS A 32 -1.88 -5.40 -12.56
C LYS A 32 -3.22 -6.04 -12.20
N HIS A 33 -4.17 -5.26 -11.71
CA HIS A 33 -5.50 -5.74 -11.39
C HIS A 33 -6.48 -5.35 -12.51
N PRO A 34 -7.34 -6.25 -13.03
CA PRO A 34 -8.26 -5.94 -14.12
C PRO A 34 -9.19 -4.74 -13.84
N LYS A 35 -9.55 -4.53 -12.57
CA LYS A 35 -10.35 -3.35 -12.15
C LYS A 35 -9.54 -2.07 -11.96
N GLY A 36 -8.21 -2.16 -12.00
CA GLY A 36 -7.32 -1.02 -11.87
C GLY A 36 -7.42 -0.05 -13.04
N GLU A 37 -7.70 -0.54 -14.24
CA GLU A 37 -7.90 0.29 -15.43
C GLU A 37 -9.25 1.04 -15.43
N THR A 38 -10.23 0.53 -14.68
CA THR A 38 -11.60 1.04 -14.66
C THR A 38 -11.99 1.73 -13.36
N ALA A 39 -11.04 1.96 -12.45
CA ALA A 39 -11.31 2.63 -11.18
C ALA A 39 -11.86 4.04 -11.43
N ARG A 40 -12.94 4.42 -10.75
CA ARG A 40 -13.62 5.71 -10.92
C ARG A 40 -13.65 6.55 -9.64
N SER A 41 -13.41 5.94 -8.48
CA SER A 41 -13.36 6.62 -7.18
C SER A 41 -12.28 6.04 -6.26
N TYR A 42 -12.01 6.74 -5.15
CA TYR A 42 -11.15 6.22 -4.09
C TYR A 42 -11.71 4.93 -3.45
N ASP A 43 -13.04 4.75 -3.46
CA ASP A 43 -13.69 3.53 -2.96
C ASP A 43 -13.35 2.30 -3.81
N ASP A 44 -13.00 2.48 -5.09
CA ASP A 44 -12.48 1.40 -5.93
C ASP A 44 -11.00 1.11 -5.62
N LEU A 45 -10.21 2.14 -5.32
CA LEU A 45 -8.75 2.04 -5.20
C LEU A 45 -8.31 1.25 -3.96
N ALA A 46 -8.99 1.44 -2.82
CA ALA A 46 -8.68 0.73 -1.57
C ALA A 46 -8.81 -0.80 -1.67
N PRO A 47 -9.95 -1.37 -2.13
CA PRO A 47 -10.08 -2.82 -2.29
C PRO A 47 -9.16 -3.39 -3.38
N ILE A 48 -8.88 -2.63 -4.45
CA ILE A 48 -7.90 -3.05 -5.47
C ILE A 48 -6.51 -3.18 -4.85
N THR A 49 -6.08 -2.17 -4.09
CA THR A 49 -4.77 -2.16 -3.43
C THR A 49 -4.65 -3.33 -2.43
N LEU A 50 -5.69 -3.57 -1.64
CA LEU A 50 -5.74 -4.73 -0.74
C LEU A 50 -5.69 -6.06 -1.50
N HIS A 51 -6.35 -6.17 -2.65
CA HIS A 51 -6.27 -7.37 -3.49
C HIS A 51 -4.84 -7.64 -3.96
N ILE A 52 -4.12 -6.58 -4.35
CA ILE A 52 -2.71 -6.68 -4.76
C ILE A 52 -1.84 -7.10 -3.57
N MET A 53 -2.06 -6.54 -2.38
CA MET A 53 -1.32 -6.88 -1.15
C MET A 53 -1.59 -8.30 -0.64
N LYS A 54 -2.71 -8.93 -1.04
CA LYS A 54 -3.12 -10.27 -0.58
C LYS A 54 -2.05 -11.34 -0.84
N SER A 55 -1.20 -11.17 -1.86
CA SER A 55 -0.09 -12.10 -2.15
C SER A 55 0.95 -12.13 -1.03
N ALA A 56 1.14 -11.03 -0.30
CA ALA A 56 2.13 -10.91 0.77
C ALA A 56 1.55 -11.20 2.17
N ALA A 57 0.28 -10.84 2.43
CA ALA A 57 -0.34 -10.96 3.76
C ALA A 57 -1.77 -11.54 3.70
N LYS A 58 -1.91 -12.70 3.04
CA LYS A 58 -3.20 -13.33 2.67
C LYS A 58 -4.20 -13.45 3.82
N HIS A 59 -3.78 -13.95 4.98
CA HIS A 59 -4.70 -14.25 6.09
C HIS A 59 -5.38 -13.00 6.65
N ARG A 60 -4.60 -11.95 6.97
CA ARG A 60 -5.14 -10.68 7.51
C ARG A 60 -5.98 -9.94 6.49
N ILE A 61 -5.47 -9.80 5.27
CA ILE A 61 -6.14 -9.05 4.20
C ILE A 61 -7.47 -9.67 3.80
N ASN A 62 -7.57 -11.01 3.78
CA ASN A 62 -8.82 -11.68 3.44
C ASN A 62 -9.94 -11.40 4.45
N GLY A 63 -9.61 -11.19 5.73
CA GLY A 63 -10.56 -10.74 6.75
C GLY A 63 -11.14 -9.37 6.40
N TYR A 64 -10.27 -8.38 6.17
CA TYR A 64 -10.69 -7.02 5.79
C TYR A 64 -11.52 -6.99 4.51
N LEU A 65 -11.13 -7.74 3.48
CA LEU A 65 -11.86 -7.81 2.21
C LEU A 65 -13.26 -8.41 2.39
N LYS A 66 -13.40 -9.48 3.19
CA LYS A 66 -14.70 -10.13 3.44
C LYS A 66 -15.64 -9.24 4.25
N ALA A 67 -15.11 -8.56 5.27
CA ALA A 67 -15.87 -7.64 6.10
C ALA A 67 -16.12 -6.28 5.43
N LYS A 68 -15.46 -5.98 4.31
CA LYS A 68 -15.36 -4.63 3.70
C LYS A 68 -14.86 -3.57 4.70
N ASP A 69 -14.06 -4.00 5.66
CA ASP A 69 -13.52 -3.16 6.72
C ASP A 69 -12.16 -2.58 6.30
N TYR A 70 -12.23 -1.61 5.38
CA TYR A 70 -11.04 -0.95 4.83
C TYR A 70 -10.37 -0.03 5.85
N PHE A 71 -11.13 0.51 6.81
CA PHE A 71 -10.58 1.34 7.87
C PHE A 71 -9.66 0.52 8.79
N SER A 72 -10.11 -0.66 9.24
CA SER A 72 -9.22 -1.55 10.01
C SER A 72 -8.06 -2.06 9.15
N ALA A 73 -8.26 -2.22 7.84
CA ALA A 73 -7.18 -2.54 6.92
C ALA A 73 -6.11 -1.43 6.86
N LYS A 74 -6.52 -0.16 6.86
CA LYS A 74 -5.64 1.02 6.93
C LYS A 74 -4.78 0.95 8.20
N THR A 75 -5.41 0.79 9.36
CA THR A 75 -4.71 0.69 10.65
C THR A 75 -3.74 -0.49 10.69
N GLY A 76 -4.19 -1.67 10.20
CA GLY A 76 -3.35 -2.85 10.11
C GLY A 76 -2.15 -2.65 9.17
N ALA A 77 -2.35 -1.96 8.05
CA ALA A 77 -1.29 -1.66 7.08
C ALA A 77 -0.22 -0.74 7.69
N SER A 78 -0.59 0.28 8.47
CA SER A 78 0.38 1.12 9.19
C SER A 78 1.30 0.29 10.11
N GLY A 79 0.72 -0.64 10.89
CA GLY A 79 1.50 -1.51 11.78
C GLY A 79 2.45 -2.45 11.02
N LEU A 80 2.02 -2.94 9.85
CA LEU A 80 2.85 -3.77 8.98
C LEU A 80 4.00 -2.96 8.34
N VAL A 81 3.77 -1.71 7.93
CA VAL A 81 4.84 -0.81 7.44
C VAL A 81 5.92 -0.65 8.49
N THR A 82 5.54 -0.33 9.73
CA THR A 82 6.51 -0.20 10.83
C THR A 82 7.31 -1.47 11.02
N SER A 83 6.63 -2.63 11.09
CA SER A 83 7.29 -3.93 11.30
C SER A 83 8.28 -4.27 10.18
N SER A 84 7.91 -3.99 8.93
CA SER A 84 8.78 -4.23 7.77
C SER A 84 9.98 -3.29 7.75
N VAL A 85 9.80 -1.99 8.01
CA VAL A 85 10.91 -1.03 8.05
C VAL A 85 11.89 -1.38 9.17
N THR A 86 11.41 -1.68 10.38
CA THR A 86 12.28 -2.05 11.50
C THR A 86 13.02 -3.37 11.25
N CYS A 87 12.42 -4.32 10.53
CA CYS A 87 13.10 -5.55 10.13
C CYS A 87 14.30 -5.22 9.23
N GLU A 88 14.10 -4.37 8.22
CA GLU A 88 15.17 -3.93 7.32
C GLU A 88 16.26 -3.14 8.05
N ASP A 89 15.90 -2.28 9.00
CA ASP A 89 16.86 -1.53 9.82
C ASP A 89 17.78 -2.48 10.60
N VAL A 90 17.22 -3.52 11.24
CA VAL A 90 18.00 -4.54 11.96
C VAL A 90 18.98 -5.27 11.02
N PHE A 91 18.59 -5.59 9.79
CA PHE A 91 19.50 -6.18 8.79
C PHE A 91 20.62 -5.22 8.40
N ASN A 92 20.30 -3.93 8.23
CA ASN A 92 21.26 -2.91 7.80
C ASN A 92 22.27 -2.53 8.89
N GLU A 93 21.86 -2.51 10.16
CA GLU A 93 22.74 -2.28 11.31
C GLU A 93 23.86 -3.32 11.41
N GLY A 94 23.56 -4.57 11.05
CA GLY A 94 24.52 -5.67 11.10
C GLY A 94 25.66 -5.57 10.09
N LYS A 95 25.58 -4.70 9.07
CA LYS A 95 26.54 -4.52 7.95
C LYS A 95 27.03 -5.80 7.24
N LYS A 96 26.49 -6.97 7.56
CA LYS A 96 27.01 -8.27 7.10
C LYS A 96 26.27 -8.81 5.89
N THR A 97 24.99 -8.49 5.71
CA THR A 97 24.16 -8.97 4.59
C THR A 97 22.94 -8.08 4.35
N VAL A 98 22.58 -7.85 3.08
CA VAL A 98 21.28 -7.28 2.70
C VAL A 98 20.18 -8.28 3.05
N SER A 99 19.03 -7.81 3.55
CA SER A 99 17.85 -8.64 3.81
C SER A 99 17.51 -9.49 2.58
N PRO A 100 17.33 -10.82 2.71
CA PRO A 100 16.99 -11.71 1.59
C PRO A 100 15.68 -11.34 0.89
N ILE A 101 14.82 -10.57 1.57
CA ILE A 101 13.48 -10.19 1.11
C ILE A 101 13.28 -8.67 1.11
N ALA A 102 14.39 -7.90 1.04
CA ALA A 102 14.36 -6.44 1.09
C ALA A 102 13.42 -5.85 0.03
N LYS A 103 13.40 -6.44 -1.16
CA LYS A 103 12.56 -5.97 -2.27
C LYS A 103 11.08 -6.18 -1.96
N GLU A 104 10.71 -7.36 -1.49
CA GLU A 104 9.35 -7.74 -1.13
C GLU A 104 8.82 -6.86 0.01
N ASN A 105 9.63 -6.61 1.04
CA ASN A 105 9.30 -5.70 2.14
C ASN A 105 9.08 -4.28 1.63
N ASN A 106 9.97 -3.77 0.77
CA ASN A 106 9.82 -2.43 0.21
C ASN A 106 8.59 -2.29 -0.69
N ASP A 107 8.33 -3.26 -1.56
CA ASP A 107 7.15 -3.26 -2.44
C ASP A 107 5.86 -3.38 -1.60
N PHE A 108 5.86 -4.20 -0.55
CA PHE A 108 4.74 -4.27 0.40
C PHE A 108 4.50 -2.94 1.11
N CYS A 109 5.54 -2.30 1.63
CA CYS A 109 5.41 -1.01 2.30
C CYS A 109 4.90 0.08 1.36
N ARG A 110 5.35 0.12 0.10
CA ARG A 110 4.83 1.06 -0.90
C ARG A 110 3.34 0.84 -1.16
N LEU A 111 2.88 -0.41 -1.27
CA LEU A 111 1.46 -0.73 -1.43
C LEU A 111 0.64 -0.33 -0.19
N ALA A 112 1.18 -0.56 1.01
CA ALA A 112 0.56 -0.13 2.24
C ALA A 112 0.43 1.40 2.29
N ILE A 113 1.48 2.16 1.94
CA ILE A 113 1.43 3.63 1.86
C ILE A 113 0.36 4.09 0.86
N MET A 114 0.26 3.46 -0.31
CA MET A 114 -0.83 3.72 -1.26
C MET A 114 -2.19 3.55 -0.58
N LEU A 115 -2.44 2.42 0.10
CA LEU A 115 -3.68 2.18 0.84
C LEU A 115 -3.97 3.25 1.90
N LEU A 116 -2.95 3.67 2.66
CA LEU A 116 -3.07 4.74 3.66
C LEU A 116 -3.50 6.07 3.03
N THR A 117 -2.98 6.39 1.84
CA THR A 117 -3.30 7.65 1.15
C THR A 117 -4.64 7.64 0.42
N PHE A 118 -5.09 6.46 -0.03
CA PHE A 118 -6.33 6.28 -0.78
C PHE A 118 -7.56 6.24 0.13
N ILE A 119 -7.41 5.73 1.35
CA ILE A 119 -8.50 5.76 2.33
C ILE A 119 -8.44 7.11 3.05
N PRO A 120 -9.43 8.00 2.86
CA PRO A 120 -9.47 9.25 3.61
C PRO A 120 -9.49 8.93 5.11
N ASP A 121 -8.81 9.73 5.92
CA ASP A 121 -9.09 9.72 7.35
C ASP A 121 -10.56 10.04 7.53
N ALA A 122 -11.25 9.27 8.38
CA ALA A 122 -12.63 9.56 8.72
C ALA A 122 -12.68 11.05 9.09
N LYS A 123 -13.51 11.82 8.38
CA LYS A 123 -13.68 13.24 8.71
C LYS A 123 -13.97 13.30 10.20
N SER A 124 -13.16 14.05 10.93
CA SER A 124 -13.63 14.64 12.18
C SER A 124 -14.80 15.54 11.79
N GLU A 125 -16.02 15.02 11.96
CA GLU A 125 -17.20 15.87 12.09
C GLU A 125 -17.10 16.68 13.40
#